data_AF-A0A257LIE6-F1
#
_entry.id   AF-A0A257LIE6-F1
#
_cell.length_a   1.000
_cell.length_b   1.000
_cell.length_c   1.000
_cell.angle_alpha   90.00
_cell.angle_beta   90.00
_cell.angle_gamma   90.00
#
_symmetry.space_group_name_H-M   'P 1'
#
loop_
_entity.id
_entity.type
_entity.pdbx_description
1 polymer ?
#
loop_
_entity_poly.entity_id
_entity_poly.type
_entity_poly.pdbx_seq_one_letter_code
_entity_poly.pdbx_strand_id
1 'polypeptide(L)'
;MPLTSAQLAALRALLDRLIPSDDFPGALAAGTDNFIVALLAGDCAAEAPALALGLTQLDAEATGLHGQSFASLSTTAQDALLTTLEQNRPVTVWPAPLNA
;
A
#
# COMPACT_ATOMS: atom_id res chain seq x y z
N MET A 1 10.91 10.38 -6.77
CA MET A 1 11.71 9.13 -6.70
C MET A 1 10.79 8.00 -7.11
N PRO A 2 11.19 7.06 -8.00
CA PRO A 2 10.30 5.96 -8.39
C PRO A 2 10.08 4.98 -7.23
N LEU A 3 8.91 4.34 -7.18
CA LEU A 3 8.63 3.26 -6.23
C LEU A 3 9.52 2.04 -6.52
N THR A 4 9.96 1.35 -5.47
CA THR A 4 10.67 0.07 -5.61
C THR A 4 9.71 -1.06 -6.02
N SER A 5 10.25 -2.20 -6.47
CA SER A 5 9.42 -3.37 -6.82
C SER A 5 8.57 -3.88 -5.66
N ALA A 6 9.10 -3.84 -4.43
CA ALA A 6 8.35 -4.24 -3.23
C ALA A 6 7.21 -3.27 -2.95
N GLN A 7 7.48 -1.96 -2.99
CA GLN A 7 6.45 -0.93 -2.82
C GLN A 7 5.37 -1.00 -3.90
N LEU A 8 5.75 -1.28 -5.16
CA LEU A 8 4.78 -1.45 -6.24
C LEU A 8 3.90 -2.70 -6.04
N ALA A 9 4.47 -3.80 -5.55
CA ALA A 9 3.70 -5.00 -5.22
C ALA A 9 2.72 -4.73 -4.06
N ALA A 10 3.17 -4.06 -3.00
CA ALA A 10 2.32 -3.64 -1.89
C ALA A 10 1.21 -2.69 -2.35
N LEU A 11 1.52 -1.70 -3.21
CA LEU A 11 0.56 -0.77 -3.78
C LEU A 11 -0.53 -1.51 -4.55
N ARG A 12 -0.15 -2.45 -5.41
CA ARG A 12 -1.12 -3.22 -6.21
C ARG A 12 -2.04 -4.08 -5.34
N ALA A 13 -1.47 -4.77 -4.36
CA ALA A 13 -2.25 -5.55 -3.40
C ALA A 13 -3.22 -4.64 -2.60
N LEU A 14 -2.75 -3.48 -2.16
CA LEU A 14 -3.58 -2.49 -1.46
C LEU A 14 -4.74 -2.02 -2.33
N LEU A 15 -4.47 -1.64 -3.58
CA LEU A 15 -5.49 -1.18 -4.53
C LEU A 15 -6.55 -2.26 -4.80
N ASP A 16 -6.13 -3.52 -4.91
CA ASP A 16 -7.04 -4.66 -5.10
C ASP A 16 -7.91 -4.95 -3.86
N ARG A 17 -7.49 -4.49 -2.68
CA ARG A 17 -8.34 -4.51 -1.47
C ARG A 17 -9.26 -3.31 -1.35
N LEU A 18 -8.82 -2.13 -1.80
CA LEU A 18 -9.63 -0.91 -1.77
C LEU A 18 -10.75 -0.90 -2.81
N ILE A 19 -10.46 -1.38 -4.03
CA ILE A 19 -11.44 -1.48 -5.12
C ILE A 19 -11.25 -2.87 -5.75
N PRO A 20 -11.78 -3.93 -5.11
CA PRO A 20 -11.75 -5.27 -5.67
C PRO A 20 -12.60 -5.35 -6.93
N SER A 21 -12.33 -6.34 -7.79
CA SER A 21 -13.24 -6.65 -8.88
C SER A 21 -14.55 -7.24 -8.37
N ASP A 22 -15.66 -6.77 -8.92
CA ASP A 22 -16.99 -7.33 -8.73
C ASP A 22 -17.67 -7.51 -10.09
N ASP A 23 -18.94 -7.10 -10.25
CA ASP A 23 -19.58 -7.00 -11.56
C ASP A 23 -18.89 -5.96 -12.48
N PHE A 24 -18.01 -5.13 -11.93
CA PHE A 24 -17.19 -4.14 -12.61
C PHE A 24 -15.68 -4.42 -12.44
N PRO A 25 -14.83 -3.84 -13.32
CA PRO A 25 -13.38 -3.96 -13.16
C PRO A 25 -12.88 -3.35 -11.85
N GLY A 26 -12.04 -4.10 -11.12
CA GLY A 26 -11.33 -3.59 -9.96
C GLY A 26 -10.20 -2.59 -10.33
N ALA A 27 -9.55 -2.00 -9.33
CA ALA A 27 -8.53 -0.96 -9.53
C ALA A 27 -7.43 -1.34 -10.53
N LEU A 28 -6.93 -2.57 -10.45
CA LEU A 28 -5.84 -3.03 -11.33
C LEU A 28 -6.32 -3.18 -12.78
N ALA A 29 -7.52 -3.70 -12.99
CA ALA A 29 -8.10 -3.81 -14.32
C ALA A 29 -8.45 -2.43 -14.92
N ALA A 30 -8.74 -1.44 -14.07
CA ALA A 30 -8.92 -0.04 -14.45
C ALA A 30 -7.58 0.71 -14.68
N GLY A 31 -6.43 0.10 -14.43
CA GLY A 31 -5.11 0.72 -14.60
C GLY A 31 -4.74 1.75 -13.52
N THR A 32 -5.39 1.69 -12.35
CA THR A 32 -5.18 2.65 -11.25
C THR A 32 -3.74 2.64 -10.73
N ASP A 33 -3.07 1.49 -10.73
CA ASP A 33 -1.66 1.37 -10.31
C ASP A 33 -0.73 2.20 -11.21
N ASN A 34 -0.88 2.06 -12.53
CA ASN A 34 -0.12 2.83 -13.51
C ASN A 34 -0.44 4.31 -13.46
N PHE A 35 -1.71 4.66 -13.26
CA PHE A 35 -2.14 6.04 -13.07
C PHE A 35 -1.46 6.68 -11.85
N ILE A 36 -1.46 6.00 -10.69
CA ILE A 36 -0.79 6.50 -9.48
C ILE A 36 0.71 6.67 -9.71
N VAL A 37 1.38 5.69 -10.33
CA VAL A 37 2.82 5.80 -10.62
C VAL A 37 3.12 6.99 -11.54
N ALA A 38 2.31 7.21 -12.57
CA ALA A 38 2.46 8.36 -13.47
C ALA A 38 2.20 9.69 -12.75
N LEU A 39 1.17 9.76 -11.91
CA LEU A 39 0.82 10.94 -11.13
C LEU A 39 1.95 11.33 -10.16
N LEU A 40 2.55 10.36 -9.47
CA LEU A 40 3.70 10.55 -8.58
C LEU A 40 5.01 10.90 -9.32
N ALA A 41 5.08 10.64 -10.62
CA ALA A 41 6.20 11.06 -11.46
C ALA A 41 6.02 12.48 -12.02
N GLY A 42 4.80 13.03 -11.95
CA GLY A 42 4.44 14.35 -12.47
C GLY A 42 3.86 15.25 -11.38
N ASP A 43 2.59 15.58 -11.51
CA ASP A 43 1.92 16.63 -10.73
C ASP A 43 1.91 16.39 -9.21
N CYS A 44 2.03 15.14 -8.76
CA CYS A 44 2.10 14.78 -7.34
C CYS A 44 3.48 14.26 -6.92
N ALA A 45 4.56 14.69 -7.58
CA ALA A 45 5.92 14.27 -7.21
C ALA A 45 6.29 14.58 -5.75
N ALA A 46 5.70 15.62 -5.16
CA ALA A 46 5.89 15.96 -3.74
C ALA A 46 5.31 14.90 -2.77
N GLU A 47 4.30 14.15 -3.19
CA GLU A 47 3.62 13.12 -2.37
C GLU A 47 4.33 11.75 -2.44
N ALA A 48 5.20 11.55 -3.43
CA ALA A 48 5.88 10.28 -3.65
C ALA A 48 6.65 9.76 -2.41
N PRO A 49 7.38 10.60 -1.64
CA PRO A 49 8.04 10.15 -0.41
C PRO A 49 7.06 9.66 0.65
N ALA A 50 5.92 10.33 0.82
CA ALA A 50 4.91 9.96 1.81
C ALA A 50 4.25 8.63 1.48
N LEU A 51 3.87 8.43 0.21
CA LEU A 51 3.32 7.15 -0.23
C LEU A 51 4.35 6.01 -0.11
N ALA A 52 5.59 6.24 -0.55
CA ALA A 52 6.66 5.25 -0.44
C ALA A 52 6.93 4.84 1.01
N LEU A 53 6.89 5.81 1.94
CA LEU A 53 7.00 5.54 3.37
C LEU A 53 5.84 4.68 3.88
N GLY A 54 4.60 5.04 3.56
CA GLY A 54 3.41 4.27 3.96
C GLY A 54 3.43 2.84 3.43
N LEU A 55 3.84 2.63 2.17
CA LEU A 55 3.98 1.29 1.59
C LEU A 55 5.07 0.47 2.29
N THR A 56 6.17 1.11 2.69
CA THR A 56 7.24 0.46 3.46
C THR A 56 6.76 0.07 4.86
N GLN A 57 5.99 0.93 5.51
CA GLN A 57 5.38 0.65 6.81
C GLN A 57 4.39 -0.51 6.71
N LEU A 58 3.54 -0.51 5.68
CA LEU A 58 2.57 -1.58 5.43
C LEU A 58 3.26 -2.95 5.28
N ASP A 59 4.35 -3.02 4.51
CA ASP A 59 5.14 -4.25 4.37
C ASP A 59 5.83 -4.66 5.68
N ALA A 60 6.28 -3.69 6.49
CA ALA A 60 6.89 -3.96 7.80
C ALA A 60 5.86 -4.54 8.79
N GLU A 61 4.63 -4.02 8.79
CA GLU A 61 3.51 -4.55 9.59
C GLU A 61 3.18 -5.98 9.19
N ALA A 62 3.07 -6.26 7.89
CA ALA A 62 2.82 -7.59 7.37
C ALA A 62 3.95 -8.57 7.78
N THR A 63 5.20 -8.12 7.66
CA THR A 63 6.36 -8.92 8.04
C THR A 63 6.39 -9.16 9.55
N GLY A 64 6.07 -8.17 10.37
CA GLY A 64 6.06 -8.27 11.82
C GLY A 64 4.97 -9.20 12.36
N LEU A 65 3.79 -9.21 11.73
CA LEU A 65 2.65 -10.02 12.15
C LEU A 65 2.62 -11.43 11.55
N HIS A 66 3.04 -11.56 10.30
CA HIS A 66 2.83 -12.78 9.51
C HIS A 66 4.12 -13.36 8.91
N GLY A 67 5.27 -12.68 9.06
CA GLY A 67 6.55 -13.12 8.50
C GLY A 67 6.64 -13.05 6.97
N GLN A 68 5.72 -12.35 6.32
CA GLN A 68 5.61 -12.23 4.86
C GLN A 68 5.34 -10.78 4.46
N SER A 69 5.70 -10.39 3.24
CA SER A 69 5.30 -9.08 2.70
C SER A 69 3.78 -8.99 2.55
N PHE A 70 3.25 -7.76 2.58
CA PHE A 70 1.80 -7.52 2.50
C PHE A 70 1.20 -8.15 1.24
N ALA A 71 1.87 -7.98 0.09
CA ALA A 71 1.42 -8.54 -1.19
C ALA A 71 1.42 -10.08 -1.22
N SER A 72 2.14 -10.75 -0.32
CA SER A 72 2.21 -12.21 -0.24
C SER A 72 1.19 -12.82 0.74
N LEU A 73 0.49 -11.98 1.52
CA LEU A 73 -0.56 -12.42 2.43
C LEU A 73 -1.80 -12.91 1.66
N SER A 74 -2.61 -13.74 2.32
CA SER A 74 -3.97 -14.01 1.83
C SER A 74 -4.80 -12.73 1.88
N THR A 75 -5.81 -12.62 1.00
CA THR A 75 -6.70 -11.44 0.96
C THR A 75 -7.36 -11.17 2.32
N THR A 76 -7.77 -12.22 3.05
CA THR A 76 -8.31 -12.08 4.41
C THR A 76 -7.29 -11.51 5.39
N ALA A 77 -6.02 -11.93 5.30
CA ALA A 77 -4.97 -11.39 6.17
C ALA A 77 -4.60 -9.95 5.79
N GLN A 78 -4.63 -9.60 4.50
CA GLN A 78 -4.49 -8.22 4.04
C GLN A 78 -5.58 -7.34 4.64
N ASP A 79 -6.85 -7.74 4.52
CA ASP A 79 -8.00 -6.98 5.03
C ASP A 79 -7.94 -6.81 6.56
N ALA A 80 -7.58 -7.87 7.29
CA ALA A 80 -7.42 -7.82 8.74
C ALA A 80 -6.31 -6.86 9.18
N LEU A 81 -5.19 -6.85 8.45
CA LEU A 81 -4.08 -5.94 8.71
C LEU A 81 -4.48 -4.48 8.41
N LEU A 82 -5.13 -4.22 7.28
CA LEU A 82 -5.63 -2.88 6.93
C LEU A 82 -6.63 -2.37 7.98
N THR A 83 -7.59 -3.21 8.39
CA THR A 83 -8.55 -2.89 9.47
C THR A 83 -7.85 -2.53 10.78
N THR A 84 -6.75 -3.21 11.10
CA THR A 84 -5.96 -2.94 12.32
C THR A 84 -5.28 -1.57 12.23
N LEU A 85 -4.73 -1.22 11.07
CA LEU A 85 -4.08 0.07 10.84
C LEU A 85 -5.08 1.24 10.80
N GLU A 86 -6.26 1.05 10.23
CA GLU A 86 -7.36 2.05 10.26
C GLU A 86 -7.80 2.38 11.71
N GLN A 87 -7.68 1.42 12.62
CA GLN A 87 -7.93 1.61 14.05
C GLN A 87 -6.75 2.25 14.80
N ASN A 88 -5.72 2.70 14.07
CA ASN A 88 -4.49 3.28 14.60
C ASN A 88 -3.75 2.33 15.58
N ARG A 89 -3.64 1.05 15.21
CA ARG A 89 -2.96 0.01 16.01
C ARG A 89 -1.78 -0.64 15.27
N PRO A 90 -0.76 0.13 14.86
CA PRO A 90 0.45 -0.46 14.28
C PRO A 90 1.18 -1.32 15.30
N VAL A 91 1.78 -2.42 14.84
CA VAL A 91 2.61 -3.32 15.66
C VAL A 91 4.08 -2.93 15.56
N THR A 92 4.49 -2.37 14.43
CA THR A 92 5.84 -1.84 14.23
C THR A 92 5.91 -0.36 14.63
N VAL A 93 7.11 0.11 14.95
CA VAL A 93 7.31 1.53 15.26
C VAL A 93 7.33 2.32 13.97
N TRP A 94 6.35 3.20 13.79
CA TRP A 94 6.31 4.10 12.64
C TRP A 94 7.18 5.33 12.91
N PRO A 95 8.04 5.74 11.96
CA PRO A 95 8.71 7.04 12.05
C PRO A 95 7.68 8.17 12.07
N ALA A 96 8.10 9.35 12.53
CA ALA A 96 7.26 10.54 12.48
C ALA A 96 6.76 10.80 11.04
N PRO A 97 5.51 11.24 10.87
CA PRO A 97 4.98 11.57 9.55
C PRO A 97 5.83 12.67 8.90
N LEU A 98 6.03 12.57 7.58
CA LEU A 98 6.92 13.48 6.83
C LEU A 98 6.49 14.95 6.86
N ASN A 99 5.24 15.24 7.24
CA ASN A 99 4.62 16.57 7.20
C ASN A 99 4.26 17.10 8.61
N ALA A 100 5.01 16.71 9.65
CA ALA A 100 4.83 17.24 11.01
C ALA A 100 5.22 18.73 11.13
#